data_AF-A0A2A4W5U6-F1
#
_entry.id   AF-A0A2A4W5U6-F1
#
_cell.length_a   1.000
_cell.length_b   1.000
_cell.length_c   1.000
_cell.angle_alpha   90.00
_cell.angle_beta   90.00
_cell.angle_gamma   90.00
#
_symmetry.space_group_name_H-M   'P 1'
#
loop_
_entity.id
_entity.type
_entity.pdbx_description
1 polymer ?
#
loop_
_entity_poly.entity_id
_entity_poly.type
_entity_poly.pdbx_seq_one_letter_code
_entity_poly.pdbx_strand_id
1 'polypeptide(L)'
;MHIVALHAVGSNNPGGIEIKKYKDDKGIPLDGIPFHPYYSVKDLVGVAVFLFFSALIIFYMPEMGGYFFEAPNFTPADPLKTPEHIAPVWYFTPYYSILKAVPNQGLGVIAMAASLVILFFLPWLDRSPVLSIRYKSPIFTVALTLFVISFFILGYLGMKAPTEMRTLVARVCTIYYFAFFLLMPWWSQWGTTKPVPDRVTH
;
A
#
# COMPACT_ATOMS: atom_id res chain seq x y z
N MET A 1 13.95 15.96 -3.60
CA MET A 1 13.60 15.40 -4.93
C MET A 1 12.12 15.06 -5.09
N HIS A 2 11.47 14.34 -4.17
CA HIS A 2 10.04 13.95 -4.31
C HIS A 2 9.08 15.13 -4.56
N ILE A 3 9.10 16.16 -3.70
CA ILE A 3 8.21 17.34 -3.84
C ILE A 3 8.47 18.08 -5.16
N VAL A 4 9.72 18.16 -5.61
CA VAL A 4 10.09 18.81 -6.88
C VAL A 4 9.50 18.06 -8.07
N ALA A 5 9.58 16.72 -8.08
CA ALA A 5 8.98 15.90 -9.12
C ALA A 5 7.45 16.06 -9.14
N LEU A 6 6.80 16.00 -7.96
CA LEU A 6 5.35 16.22 -7.83
C LEU A 6 4.95 17.62 -8.29
N HIS A 7 5.74 18.64 -7.97
CA HIS A 7 5.45 20.02 -8.39
C HIS A 7 5.56 20.17 -9.92
N ALA A 8 6.51 19.49 -10.56
CA ALA A 8 6.66 19.51 -12.02
C ALA A 8 5.45 18.88 -12.73
N VAL A 9 5.02 17.68 -12.30
CA VAL A 9 3.91 16.95 -12.95
C VAL A 9 2.52 17.38 -12.47
N GLY A 10 2.41 17.91 -11.25
CA GLY A 10 1.16 18.25 -10.60
C GLY A 10 0.54 17.06 -9.83
N SER A 11 -0.33 17.37 -8.86
CA SER A 11 -1.07 16.34 -8.12
C SER A 11 -2.16 15.71 -8.98
N ASN A 12 -2.36 14.40 -8.82
CA ASN A 12 -3.51 13.72 -9.40
C ASN A 12 -4.79 13.98 -8.55
N ASN A 13 -5.96 13.68 -9.09
CA ASN A 13 -7.26 13.82 -8.41
C ASN A 13 -8.05 12.50 -8.42
N PRO A 14 -9.11 12.37 -7.61
CA PRO A 14 -9.90 11.14 -7.55
C PRO A 14 -10.56 10.73 -8.88
N GLY A 15 -10.71 11.65 -9.83
CA GLY A 15 -11.20 11.38 -11.18
C GLY A 15 -10.10 10.89 -12.14
N GLY A 16 -8.82 11.09 -11.82
CA GLY A 16 -7.73 10.81 -12.76
C GLY A 16 -7.74 11.72 -14.00
N ILE A 17 -8.32 12.92 -13.88
CA ILE A 17 -8.51 13.86 -14.99
C ILE A 17 -7.36 14.87 -15.01
N GLU A 18 -6.75 15.13 -16.17
CA GLU A 18 -5.64 16.09 -16.28
C GLU A 18 -6.15 17.54 -16.26
N ILE A 19 -5.90 18.25 -15.16
CA ILE A 19 -6.36 19.64 -15.00
C ILE A 19 -5.58 20.62 -15.86
N LYS A 20 -4.34 20.30 -16.26
CA LYS A 20 -3.51 21.19 -17.07
C LYS A 20 -3.95 21.29 -18.53
N LYS A 21 -4.94 20.47 -18.96
CA LYS A 21 -5.48 20.46 -20.32
C LYS A 21 -6.24 21.74 -20.67
N TYR A 22 -7.00 22.29 -19.71
CA TYR A 22 -7.79 23.50 -19.90
C TYR A 22 -7.30 24.61 -18.97
N LYS A 23 -6.79 25.70 -19.56
CA LYS A 23 -6.19 26.83 -18.85
C LYS A 23 -6.88 28.14 -19.22
N ASP A 24 -6.86 29.10 -18.31
CA ASP A 24 -7.27 30.47 -18.58
C ASP A 24 -6.21 31.24 -19.40
N ASP A 25 -6.51 32.50 -19.73
CA ASP A 25 -5.62 33.40 -20.48
C ASP A 25 -4.29 33.68 -19.74
N LYS A 26 -4.21 33.37 -18.44
CA LYS A 26 -3.02 33.53 -17.59
C LYS A 26 -2.24 32.22 -17.43
N GLY A 27 -2.66 31.15 -18.11
CA GLY A 27 -2.02 29.84 -18.06
C GLY A 27 -2.34 29.02 -16.80
N ILE A 28 -3.33 29.44 -16.01
CA ILE A 28 -3.76 28.78 -14.78
C ILE A 28 -4.81 27.71 -15.13
N PRO A 29 -4.69 26.47 -14.63
CA PRO A 29 -5.69 25.42 -14.81
C PRO A 29 -7.09 25.87 -14.33
N LEU A 30 -8.10 25.73 -15.18
CA LEU A 30 -9.48 26.13 -14.86
C LEU A 30 -10.11 25.33 -13.70
N ASP A 31 -9.70 24.07 -13.57
CA ASP A 31 -10.18 23.14 -12.53
C ASP A 31 -9.26 23.12 -11.28
N GLY A 32 -8.26 24.02 -11.22
CA GLY A 32 -7.31 24.12 -10.12
C GLY A 32 -7.68 25.22 -9.12
N ILE A 33 -7.41 24.98 -7.84
CA ILE A 33 -7.45 26.00 -6.78
C ILE A 33 -6.06 26.18 -6.17
N PRO A 34 -5.70 27.37 -5.64
CA PRO A 34 -4.41 27.57 -5.03
C PRO A 34 -4.23 26.69 -3.79
N PHE A 35 -3.00 26.23 -3.55
CA PHE A 35 -2.70 25.36 -2.41
C PHE A 35 -2.98 26.04 -1.07
N HIS A 36 -2.52 27.28 -0.92
CA HIS A 36 -2.82 28.12 0.22
C HIS A 36 -3.95 29.11 -0.12
N PRO A 37 -4.95 29.31 0.75
CA PRO A 37 -5.10 28.70 2.08
C PRO A 37 -5.82 27.34 2.09
N TYR A 38 -6.46 26.94 1.00
CA TYR A 38 -7.43 25.84 0.98
C TYR A 38 -6.89 24.50 1.45
N TYR A 39 -5.83 23.99 0.81
CA TYR A 39 -5.22 22.72 1.19
C TYR A 39 -4.41 22.85 2.48
N SER A 40 -3.75 23.99 2.73
CA SER A 40 -3.03 24.20 4.00
C SER A 40 -3.94 24.07 5.22
N VAL A 41 -5.12 24.70 5.19
CA VAL A 41 -6.09 24.64 6.30
C VAL A 41 -6.72 23.24 6.39
N LYS A 42 -7.07 22.63 5.25
CA LYS A 42 -7.60 21.27 5.21
C LYS A 42 -6.61 20.24 5.78
N ASP A 43 -5.34 20.33 5.40
CA ASP A 43 -4.29 19.41 5.85
C ASP A 43 -4.02 19.57 7.34
N LEU A 44 -4.12 20.80 7.88
CA LEU A 44 -3.99 21.04 9.32
C LEU A 44 -5.04 20.29 10.14
N VAL A 45 -6.29 20.19 9.64
CA VAL A 45 -7.33 19.37 10.28
C VAL A 45 -6.91 17.90 10.31
N GLY A 46 -6.40 17.38 9.19
CA GLY A 46 -5.89 16.00 9.11
C GLY A 46 -4.72 15.75 10.08
N VAL A 47 -3.77 16.69 10.15
CA VAL A 47 -2.64 16.64 11.09
C VAL A 47 -3.14 16.66 12.53
N ALA A 48 -4.09 17.54 12.87
CA ALA A 48 -4.66 17.61 14.22
C ALA A 48 -5.32 16.29 14.64
N VAL A 49 -6.11 15.68 13.75
CA VAL A 49 -6.74 14.36 14.01
C VAL A 49 -5.68 13.27 14.16
N PHE A 50 -4.67 13.23 13.29
CA PHE A 50 -3.56 12.27 13.39
C PHE A 50 -2.80 12.40 14.72
N LEU A 51 -2.46 13.64 15.11
CA LEU A 51 -1.77 13.92 16.37
C LEU A 51 -2.64 13.57 17.58
N PHE A 52 -3.96 13.79 17.52
CA PHE A 52 -4.87 13.39 18.57
C PHE A 52 -4.84 11.87 18.83
N PHE A 53 -4.99 11.05 17.79
CA PHE A 53 -4.91 9.59 17.95
C PHE A 53 -3.50 9.11 18.32
N SER A 54 -2.46 9.74 17.78
CA SER A 54 -1.08 9.44 18.15
C SER A 54 -0.82 9.72 19.63
N ALA A 55 -1.33 10.84 20.14
CA ALA A 55 -1.25 11.18 21.57
C ALA A 55 -2.02 10.16 22.42
N LEU A 56 -3.20 9.71 21.99
CA LEU A 56 -3.93 8.65 22.70
C LEU A 56 -3.09 7.38 22.84
N ILE A 57 -2.44 6.94 21.76
CA ILE A 57 -1.59 5.76 21.76
C ILE A 57 -0.37 5.98 22.66
N ILE A 58 0.38 7.06 22.46
CA ILE A 58 1.64 7.33 23.18
C ILE A 58 1.40 7.46 24.68
N PHE A 59 0.37 8.20 25.10
CA PHE A 59 0.15 8.51 26.52
C PHE A 59 -0.69 7.48 27.27
N TYR A 60 -1.63 6.80 26.61
CA TYR A 60 -2.58 5.92 27.31
C TYR A 60 -2.43 4.44 26.96
N MET A 61 -1.92 4.09 25.78
CA MET A 61 -1.80 2.68 25.34
C MET A 61 -0.49 2.43 24.58
N PRO A 62 0.69 2.74 25.16
CA PRO A 62 1.96 2.74 24.42
C PRO A 62 2.33 1.38 23.82
N GLU A 63 1.96 0.27 24.46
CA GLU A 63 2.23 -1.08 23.96
C GLU A 63 1.30 -1.48 22.79
N MET A 64 0.09 -0.91 22.74
CA MET A 64 -0.99 -1.28 21.81
C MET A 64 -1.21 -2.80 21.71
N GLY A 65 -1.17 -3.54 22.82
CA GLY A 65 -1.32 -4.99 22.81
C GLY A 65 -0.13 -5.75 22.21
N GLY A 66 1.06 -5.17 22.27
CA GLY A 66 2.32 -5.78 21.80
C GLY A 66 2.69 -5.45 20.35
N TYR A 67 1.92 -4.59 19.67
CA TYR A 67 2.20 -4.17 18.29
C TYR A 67 3.26 -3.07 18.19
N PHE A 68 3.36 -2.18 19.19
CA PHE A 68 4.31 -1.08 19.19
C PHE A 68 5.53 -1.39 20.05
N PHE A 69 5.31 -1.89 21.26
CA PHE A 69 6.37 -2.39 22.13
C PHE A 69 6.26 -3.89 22.28
N GLU A 70 7.19 -4.61 21.66
CA GLU A 70 7.26 -6.06 21.72
C GLU A 70 7.89 -6.48 23.06
N ALA A 71 7.20 -7.34 23.82
CA ALA A 71 7.66 -7.82 25.13
C ALA A 71 9.13 -8.32 25.15
N PRO A 72 9.63 -9.06 24.12
CA PRO A 72 11.02 -9.50 24.08
C PRO A 72 12.06 -8.35 24.06
N ASN A 73 11.70 -7.15 23.61
CA ASN A 73 12.62 -6.02 23.53
C ASN A 73 12.84 -5.30 24.88
N PHE A 74 12.13 -5.69 25.93
CA PHE A 74 12.37 -5.20 27.30
C PHE A 74 13.43 -6.02 28.06
N THR A 75 13.87 -7.15 27.50
CA THR A 75 15.01 -7.91 28.04
C THR A 75 16.28 -7.59 27.26
N PRO A 76 17.45 -7.47 27.93
CA PRO A 76 18.72 -7.30 27.23
C PRO A 76 18.97 -8.41 26.21
N ALA A 77 19.63 -8.08 25.09
CA ALA A 77 19.93 -9.04 24.04
C ALA A 77 20.87 -10.14 24.53
N ASP A 78 20.49 -11.40 24.27
CA ASP A 78 21.29 -12.59 24.57
C ASP A 78 21.59 -13.35 23.27
N PRO A 79 22.84 -13.36 22.76
CA PRO A 79 23.21 -14.06 21.53
C PRO A 79 23.05 -15.58 21.60
N LEU A 80 22.95 -16.16 22.81
CA LEU A 80 22.84 -17.60 23.03
C LEU A 80 21.38 -18.06 23.19
N LYS A 81 20.41 -17.13 23.26
CA LYS A 81 19.00 -17.45 23.53
C LYS A 81 18.04 -16.69 22.62
N THR A 82 17.37 -17.42 21.75
CA THR A 82 16.26 -16.90 20.95
C THR A 82 14.93 -16.97 21.73
N PRO A 83 14.14 -15.89 21.79
CA PRO A 83 12.80 -15.93 22.38
C PRO A 83 11.87 -16.93 21.67
N GLU A 84 10.94 -17.54 22.40
CA GLU A 84 10.02 -18.57 21.85
C GLU A 84 9.11 -18.03 20.74
N HIS A 85 8.66 -16.77 20.85
CA HIS A 85 7.87 -16.11 19.83
C HIS A 85 8.59 -14.86 19.33
N ILE A 86 9.37 -15.02 18.25
CA ILE A 86 10.02 -13.92 17.55
C ILE A 86 9.27 -13.62 16.25
N ALA A 87 8.66 -12.44 16.19
CA ALA A 87 8.04 -11.89 14.99
C ALA A 87 8.64 -10.51 14.73
N PRO A 88 8.73 -10.06 13.48
CA PRO A 88 9.11 -8.68 13.21
C PRO A 88 7.95 -7.74 13.57
N VAL A 89 8.28 -6.46 13.68
CA VAL A 89 7.32 -5.36 13.73
C VAL A 89 6.24 -5.50 12.66
N TRP A 90 5.00 -5.18 13.04
CA TRP A 90 3.78 -5.52 12.29
C TRP A 90 3.75 -5.01 10.85
N TYR A 91 4.43 -3.92 10.51
CA TYR A 91 4.49 -3.41 9.13
C TYR A 91 5.46 -4.19 8.24
N PHE A 92 6.32 -5.04 8.79
CA PHE A 92 7.18 -5.97 8.04
C PHE A 92 6.59 -7.38 7.91
N THR A 93 5.52 -7.70 8.65
CA THR A 93 4.98 -9.06 8.70
C THR A 93 4.43 -9.58 7.37
N PRO A 94 3.84 -8.77 6.44
CA PRO A 94 3.42 -9.30 5.15
C PRO A 94 4.59 -9.85 4.32
N TYR A 95 5.72 -9.15 4.32
CA TYR A 95 6.94 -9.54 3.60
C TYR A 95 7.63 -10.73 4.28
N TYR A 96 7.62 -10.75 5.61
CA TYR A 96 8.14 -11.89 6.38
C TYR A 96 7.32 -13.17 6.16
N SER A 97 6.00 -13.06 5.97
CA SER A 97 5.16 -14.20 5.56
C SER A 97 5.55 -14.75 4.20
N ILE A 98 5.85 -13.88 3.24
CA ILE A 98 6.32 -14.29 1.90
C ILE A 98 7.65 -15.05 2.02
N LEU A 99 8.58 -14.58 2.87
CA LEU A 99 9.84 -15.28 3.15
C LEU A 99 9.58 -16.68 3.70
N LYS A 100 8.76 -16.80 4.76
CA LYS A 100 8.46 -18.08 5.43
C LYS A 100 7.65 -19.04 4.54
N ALA A 101 6.87 -18.53 3.59
CA ALA A 101 6.05 -19.35 2.71
C ALA A 101 6.89 -20.24 1.78
N VAL A 102 8.10 -19.79 1.42
CA VAL A 102 9.00 -20.50 0.49
C VAL A 102 9.85 -21.52 1.27
N PRO A 103 9.81 -22.83 0.91
CA PRO A 103 10.51 -23.88 1.65
C PRO A 103 12.04 -23.88 1.48
N ASN A 104 12.60 -22.91 0.74
CA ASN A 104 14.03 -22.73 0.55
C ASN A 104 14.43 -21.33 1.04
N GLN A 105 15.43 -21.26 1.91
CA GLN A 105 15.84 -20.01 2.56
C GLN A 105 16.32 -18.93 1.55
N GLY A 106 17.14 -19.32 0.57
CA GLY A 106 17.65 -18.38 -0.44
C GLY A 106 16.53 -17.83 -1.32
N LEU A 107 15.66 -18.71 -1.81
CA LEU A 107 14.49 -18.31 -2.60
C LEU A 107 13.48 -17.49 -1.79
N GLY A 108 13.34 -17.76 -0.49
CA GLY A 108 12.49 -16.96 0.41
C GLY A 108 12.98 -15.53 0.56
N VAL A 109 14.30 -15.32 0.70
CA VAL A 109 14.90 -13.97 0.72
C VAL A 109 14.69 -13.26 -0.62
N ILE A 110 14.90 -13.95 -1.73
CA ILE A 110 14.65 -13.40 -3.07
C ILE A 110 13.17 -13.03 -3.24
N ALA A 111 12.24 -13.87 -2.82
CA ALA A 111 10.81 -13.59 -2.89
C ALA A 111 10.44 -12.37 -2.03
N MET A 112 10.96 -12.28 -0.81
CA MET A 112 10.74 -11.11 0.04
C MET A 112 11.24 -9.81 -0.63
N ALA A 113 12.47 -9.81 -1.15
CA ALA A 113 13.02 -8.65 -1.86
C ALA A 113 12.22 -8.31 -3.13
N ALA A 114 11.88 -9.33 -3.93
CA ALA A 114 11.08 -9.17 -5.15
C ALA A 114 9.69 -8.58 -4.86
N SER A 115 9.09 -8.91 -3.72
CA SER A 115 7.78 -8.38 -3.32
C SER A 115 7.79 -6.86 -3.09
N LEU A 116 8.93 -6.28 -2.71
CA LEU A 116 9.13 -4.83 -2.61
C LEU A 116 9.51 -4.24 -3.97
N VAL A 117 10.44 -4.88 -4.67
CA VAL A 117 10.97 -4.40 -5.96
C VAL A 117 9.89 -4.34 -7.04
N ILE A 118 8.94 -5.28 -7.05
CA ILE A 118 7.87 -5.32 -8.05
C ILE A 118 6.98 -4.07 -8.05
N LEU A 119 6.89 -3.35 -6.91
CA LEU A 119 6.12 -2.11 -6.80
C LEU A 119 6.70 -0.99 -7.67
N PHE A 120 8.02 -0.97 -7.90
CA PHE A 120 8.65 0.02 -8.78
C PHE A 120 8.26 -0.19 -10.24
N PHE A 121 7.88 -1.41 -10.63
CA PHE A 121 7.46 -1.72 -12.00
C PHE A 121 5.98 -1.40 -12.26
N LEU A 122 5.22 -0.97 -11.25
CA LEU A 122 3.78 -0.69 -11.37
C LEU A 122 3.43 0.23 -12.56
N PRO A 123 4.17 1.31 -12.87
CA PRO A 123 3.88 2.17 -14.02
C PRO A 123 3.95 1.46 -15.38
N TRP A 124 4.65 0.33 -15.49
CA TRP A 124 4.76 -0.47 -16.71
C TRP A 124 3.86 -1.71 -16.71
N LEU A 125 3.43 -2.14 -15.53
CA LEU A 125 2.58 -3.33 -15.32
C LEU A 125 1.10 -3.02 -15.51
N ASP A 126 0.61 -1.88 -15.02
CA ASP A 126 -0.78 -1.47 -15.25
C ASP A 126 -0.94 -0.98 -16.70
N ARG A 127 -1.81 -1.65 -17.45
CA ARG A 127 -2.11 -1.33 -18.85
C ARG A 127 -3.55 -0.88 -19.05
N SER A 128 -4.25 -0.60 -17.96
CA SER A 128 -5.61 -0.06 -17.99
C SER A 128 -5.64 1.31 -18.70
N PRO A 129 -6.63 1.56 -19.58
CA PRO A 129 -6.71 2.82 -20.33
C PRO A 129 -7.16 4.01 -19.47
N VAL A 130 -7.67 3.76 -18.27
CA VAL A 130 -8.15 4.80 -17.35
C VAL A 130 -7.34 4.81 -16.05
N LEU A 131 -7.03 5.99 -15.54
CA LEU A 131 -6.21 6.15 -14.34
C LEU A 131 -7.00 5.87 -13.05
N SER A 132 -8.19 6.44 -12.90
CA SER A 132 -8.99 6.31 -11.68
C SER A 132 -9.78 5.00 -11.63
N ILE A 133 -9.72 4.33 -10.47
CA ILE A 133 -10.53 3.13 -10.19
C ILE A 133 -12.04 3.37 -10.33
N ARG A 134 -12.51 4.63 -10.19
CA ARG A 134 -13.94 4.98 -10.33
C ARG A 134 -14.49 4.64 -11.73
N TYR A 135 -13.62 4.64 -12.74
CA TYR A 135 -13.96 4.36 -14.13
C TYR A 135 -13.44 3.02 -14.63
N LYS A 136 -12.68 2.28 -13.81
CA LYS A 136 -12.19 0.94 -14.15
C LYS A 136 -13.32 -0.08 -14.14
N SER A 137 -13.10 -1.18 -14.85
CA SER A 137 -13.97 -2.36 -14.87
C SER A 137 -14.15 -2.94 -13.46
N PRO A 138 -15.33 -3.51 -13.11
CA PRO A 138 -15.53 -4.22 -11.84
C PRO A 138 -14.50 -5.32 -11.57
N ILE A 139 -13.96 -5.95 -12.63
CA ILE A 139 -12.90 -6.96 -12.53
C ILE A 139 -11.67 -6.38 -11.83
N PHE A 140 -11.31 -5.13 -12.13
CA PHE A 140 -10.17 -4.47 -11.51
C PHE A 140 -10.41 -4.25 -10.01
N THR A 141 -11.60 -3.79 -9.65
CA THR A 141 -11.98 -3.57 -8.25
C THR A 141 -11.96 -4.89 -7.45
N VAL A 142 -12.48 -5.98 -8.02
CA VAL A 142 -12.46 -7.30 -7.38
C VAL A 142 -11.03 -7.79 -7.21
N ALA A 143 -10.19 -7.73 -8.25
CA ALA A 143 -8.79 -8.15 -8.17
C ALA A 143 -8.01 -7.34 -7.12
N LEU A 144 -8.19 -6.01 -7.09
CA LEU A 144 -7.56 -5.17 -6.07
C LEU A 144 -8.08 -5.49 -4.66
N THR A 145 -9.37 -5.74 -4.51
CA THR A 145 -9.97 -6.08 -3.21
C THR A 145 -9.41 -7.40 -2.68
N LEU A 146 -9.34 -8.43 -3.53
CA LEU A 146 -8.73 -9.70 -3.18
C LEU A 146 -7.23 -9.53 -2.85
N PHE A 147 -6.52 -8.64 -3.54
CA PHE A 147 -5.11 -8.34 -3.25
C PHE A 147 -4.95 -7.71 -1.87
N VAL A 148 -5.79 -6.72 -1.53
CA VAL A 148 -5.82 -6.09 -0.21
C VAL A 148 -6.10 -7.12 0.88
N ILE A 149 -7.11 -7.98 0.69
CA ILE A 149 -7.43 -9.07 1.63
C ILE A 149 -6.24 -10.02 1.79
N SER A 150 -5.62 -10.44 0.69
CA SER A 150 -4.45 -11.31 0.70
C SER A 150 -3.26 -10.69 1.43
N PHE A 151 -3.01 -9.40 1.23
CA PHE A 151 -1.96 -8.66 1.92
C PHE A 151 -2.18 -8.60 3.44
N PHE A 152 -3.43 -8.35 3.88
CA PHE A 152 -3.77 -8.39 5.31
C PHE A 152 -3.66 -9.81 5.90
N ILE A 153 -4.05 -10.84 5.15
CA ILE A 153 -3.84 -12.24 5.57
C ILE A 153 -2.34 -12.51 5.76
N LEU A 154 -1.49 -12.11 4.81
CA LEU A 154 -0.04 -12.23 4.94
C LEU A 154 0.49 -11.46 6.16
N GLY A 155 0.01 -10.24 6.39
CA GLY A 155 0.36 -9.46 7.58
C GLY A 155 -0.01 -10.17 8.89
N TYR A 156 -1.22 -10.73 8.96
CA TYR A 156 -1.67 -11.49 10.12
C TYR A 156 -0.87 -12.76 10.35
N LEU A 157 -0.64 -13.56 9.30
CA LEU A 157 0.12 -14.80 9.39
C LEU A 157 1.59 -14.58 9.73
N GLY A 158 2.14 -13.40 9.43
CA GLY A 158 3.54 -13.09 9.70
C GLY A 158 3.82 -12.98 11.19
N MET A 159 2.81 -12.55 11.96
CA MET A 159 2.83 -12.47 13.42
C MET A 159 2.55 -13.81 14.11
N LYS A 160 2.20 -14.87 13.38
CA LYS A 160 1.85 -16.17 13.97
C LYS A 160 2.94 -17.20 13.72
N ALA A 161 3.09 -18.11 14.67
CA ALA A 161 3.92 -19.30 14.50
C ALA A 161 3.44 -20.13 13.29
N PRO A 162 4.37 -20.67 12.48
CA PRO A 162 4.01 -21.47 11.32
C PRO A 162 3.34 -22.78 11.75
N THR A 163 2.24 -23.10 11.11
CA THR A 163 1.59 -24.43 11.16
C THR A 163 1.39 -24.89 9.72
N GLU A 164 1.06 -26.15 9.48
CA GLU A 164 0.83 -26.67 8.13
C GLU A 164 -0.26 -25.85 7.39
N MET A 165 -1.41 -25.63 8.05
CA MET A 165 -2.50 -24.83 7.49
C MET A 165 -2.12 -23.37 7.27
N ARG A 166 -1.43 -22.72 8.21
CA ARG A 166 -1.01 -21.32 8.06
C ARG A 166 0.01 -21.16 6.94
N THR A 167 0.93 -22.11 6.82
CA THR A 167 1.94 -22.14 5.75
C THR A 167 1.27 -22.32 4.39
N LEU A 168 0.28 -23.19 4.29
CA LEU A 168 -0.50 -23.36 3.06
C LEU A 168 -1.21 -22.07 2.65
N VAL A 169 -1.90 -21.42 3.58
CA VAL A 169 -2.59 -20.14 3.30
C VAL A 169 -1.60 -19.04 2.91
N ALA A 170 -0.46 -18.94 3.61
CA ALA A 170 0.60 -17.99 3.27
C ALA A 170 1.16 -18.23 1.86
N ARG A 171 1.33 -19.50 1.45
CA ARG A 171 1.77 -19.85 0.09
C ARG A 171 0.75 -19.44 -0.97
N VAL A 172 -0.53 -19.74 -0.76
CA VAL A 172 -1.60 -19.34 -1.69
C VAL A 172 -1.64 -17.82 -1.82
N CYS A 173 -1.58 -17.09 -0.71
CA CYS A 173 -1.55 -15.62 -0.72
C CYS A 173 -0.28 -15.07 -1.37
N THR A 174 0.87 -15.70 -1.16
CA THR A 174 2.14 -15.29 -1.80
C THR A 174 2.08 -15.48 -3.32
N ILE A 175 1.54 -16.62 -3.78
CA ILE A 175 1.33 -16.87 -5.21
C ILE A 175 0.40 -15.81 -5.78
N TYR A 176 -0.71 -15.52 -5.09
CA TYR A 176 -1.66 -14.51 -5.52
C TYR A 176 -1.05 -13.09 -5.54
N TYR A 177 -0.23 -12.73 -4.55
CA TYR A 177 0.49 -11.46 -4.48
C TYR A 177 1.33 -11.25 -5.75
N PHE A 178 2.16 -12.23 -6.11
CA PHE A 178 2.98 -12.13 -7.32
C PHE A 178 2.16 -12.21 -8.60
N ALA A 179 1.15 -13.08 -8.66
CA ALA A 179 0.26 -13.19 -9.81
C ALA A 179 -0.48 -11.86 -10.06
N PHE A 180 -0.91 -11.16 -9.01
CA PHE A 180 -1.57 -9.85 -9.13
C PHE A 180 -0.71 -8.87 -9.92
N PHE A 181 0.56 -8.72 -9.58
CA PHE A 181 1.46 -7.80 -10.28
C PHE A 181 1.95 -8.34 -11.63
N LEU A 182 2.44 -9.60 -11.67
CA LEU A 182 3.03 -10.16 -12.88
C LEU A 182 2.01 -10.33 -13.99
N LEU A 183 0.76 -10.67 -13.66
CA LEU A 183 -0.31 -10.82 -14.65
C LEU A 183 -1.04 -9.49 -14.95
N MET A 184 -0.72 -8.41 -14.22
CA MET A 184 -1.33 -7.10 -14.38
C MET A 184 -1.36 -6.58 -15.83
N PRO A 185 -0.32 -6.78 -16.67
CA PRO A 185 -0.35 -6.34 -18.06
C PRO A 185 -1.54 -6.89 -18.86
N TRP A 186 -2.06 -8.06 -18.49
CA TRP A 186 -3.19 -8.69 -19.16
C TRP A 186 -4.51 -8.40 -18.45
N TRP A 187 -4.60 -8.70 -17.14
CA TRP A 187 -5.91 -8.62 -16.46
C TRP A 187 -6.37 -7.18 -16.20
N SER A 188 -5.46 -6.20 -16.11
CA SER A 188 -5.83 -4.79 -15.88
C SER A 188 -6.64 -4.15 -17.02
N GLN A 189 -6.60 -4.77 -18.20
CA GLN A 189 -7.32 -4.36 -19.40
C GLN A 189 -8.68 -5.06 -19.56
N TRP A 190 -9.00 -6.04 -18.71
CA TRP A 190 -10.21 -6.85 -18.87
C TRP A 190 -11.49 -6.11 -18.46
N GLY A 191 -12.53 -6.34 -19.26
CA GLY A 191 -13.85 -5.75 -19.08
C GLY A 191 -13.96 -4.34 -19.66
N THR A 192 -15.12 -3.72 -19.47
CA THR A 192 -15.45 -2.41 -20.05
C THR A 192 -15.21 -1.30 -19.03
N THR A 193 -14.52 -0.24 -19.47
CA THR A 193 -14.31 0.98 -18.67
C THR A 193 -15.46 1.96 -18.86
N LYS A 194 -15.78 2.71 -17.81
CA LYS A 194 -16.74 3.82 -17.89
C LYS A 194 -16.08 5.03 -18.56
N PRO A 195 -16.86 5.89 -19.24
CA PRO A 195 -16.31 7.13 -19.79
C PRO A 195 -15.79 8.02 -18.65
N VAL A 196 -14.59 8.56 -18.84
CA VAL A 196 -13.99 9.55 -17.94
C VAL A 196 -14.48 10.94 -18.34
N PRO A 197 -14.99 11.77 -17.41
CA PRO A 197 -15.37 13.14 -17.71
C PRO A 197 -14.19 13.97 -18.25
N ASP A 198 -14.47 14.91 -19.14
CA ASP A 198 -13.44 15.80 -19.70
C ASP A 198 -12.88 16.81 -18.67
N ARG A 199 -13.68 17.14 -17.66
CA ARG A 199 -13.36 18.11 -16.60
C ARG A 199 -13.68 17.57 -15.22
N VAL A 200 -13.03 18.15 -14.21
CA VAL A 200 -13.30 17.81 -12.81
C VAL A 200 -14.72 18.25 -12.44
N THR A 201 -15.54 17.31 -11.99
CA THR A 201 -16.90 17.57 -11.50
C THR A 201 -16.90 17.62 -9.97
N HIS A 202 -17.52 18.65 -9.40
CA HIS A 202 -17.68 18.84 -7.95
C HIS A 202 -19.05 18.35 -7.47
#